data_AF-A0A7S0SW13-F1
#
_entry.id   AF-A0A7S0SW13-F1
#
_cell.length_a   1.000
_cell.length_b   1.000
_cell.length_c   1.000
_cell.angle_alpha   90.00
_cell.angle_beta   90.00
_cell.angle_gamma   90.00
#
_symmetry.space_group_name_H-M   'P 1'
#
loop_
_entity.id
_entity.type
_entity.pdbx_description
1 polymer ?
#
loop_
_entity_poly.entity_id
_entity_poly.type
_entity_poly.pdbx_seq_one_letter_code
_entity_poly.pdbx_strand_id
1 'polypeptide(L)'
;SQLSKSNYQNWFGMIFSPDDYMSLSNFRINNNVEIDLQPRKKLVYLTSDSENTISTLDPTCAYIIGGIVDRNKLKGITYKKAKEQGIETAKLPIRENCEMMGTHVLTVNHVFEILLNYSKTNSWKESIEMVIPQRKTNAVNT
;
A
#
# COMPACT_ATOMS: atom_id res chain seq x y z
N SER A 1 -14.09 -0.41 -29.45
CA SER A 1 -14.50 0.79 -28.71
C SER A 1 -13.31 1.26 -27.88
N GLN A 2 -12.85 2.51 -28.06
CA GLN A 2 -11.77 3.05 -27.24
C GLN A 2 -12.36 3.48 -25.88
N LEU A 3 -11.98 2.79 -24.81
CA LEU A 3 -12.25 3.21 -23.43
C LEU A 3 -11.34 4.41 -23.10
N SER A 4 -11.67 5.61 -23.60
CA SER A 4 -10.81 6.80 -23.42
C SER A 4 -11.26 7.76 -22.32
N LYS A 5 -12.24 7.40 -21.50
CA LYS A 5 -12.68 8.25 -20.38
C LYS A 5 -12.54 7.55 -19.04
N SER A 6 -11.31 7.39 -18.60
CA SER A 6 -11.06 7.13 -17.19
C SER A 6 -11.13 8.49 -16.45
N ASN A 7 -12.26 8.79 -15.81
CA ASN A 7 -12.51 10.01 -15.02
C ASN A 7 -11.65 10.10 -13.74
N TYR A 8 -10.50 9.42 -13.67
CA TYR A 8 -9.64 9.37 -12.48
C TYR A 8 -9.14 10.76 -12.08
N GLN A 9 -8.99 11.66 -13.04
CA GLN A 9 -8.56 13.05 -12.82
C GLN A 9 -9.52 13.83 -11.91
N ASN A 10 -10.77 13.36 -11.76
CA ASN A 10 -11.77 13.99 -10.89
C ASN A 10 -11.81 13.38 -9.48
N TRP A 11 -10.92 12.43 -9.15
CA TRP A 11 -10.90 11.82 -7.82
C TRP A 11 -10.32 12.80 -6.80
N PHE A 12 -11.18 13.25 -5.89
CA PHE A 12 -10.81 14.22 -4.86
C PHE A 12 -9.76 13.63 -3.91
N GLY A 13 -8.77 14.45 -3.53
CA GLY A 13 -7.69 14.03 -2.63
C GLY A 13 -6.63 13.14 -3.27
N MET A 14 -6.65 12.98 -4.60
CA MET A 14 -5.63 12.24 -5.34
C MET A 14 -4.84 13.13 -6.28
N ILE A 15 -3.57 12.78 -6.46
CA ILE A 15 -2.65 13.47 -7.36
C ILE A 15 -2.10 12.45 -8.32
N PHE A 16 -2.25 12.76 -9.59
CA PHE A 16 -1.69 11.99 -10.67
C PHE A 16 -0.52 12.81 -11.22
N SER A 17 0.69 12.29 -11.03
CA SER A 17 1.89 12.92 -11.57
C SER A 17 2.40 12.12 -12.77
N PRO A 18 2.80 12.79 -13.87
CA PRO A 18 3.58 12.15 -14.92
C PRO A 18 5.03 11.87 -14.48
N ASP A 19 5.48 12.46 -13.37
CA ASP A 19 6.84 12.32 -12.86
C ASP A 19 7.07 10.96 -12.19
N ASP A 20 8.30 10.47 -12.22
CA ASP A 20 8.69 9.24 -11.52
C ASP A 20 8.50 9.43 -10.00
N TYR A 21 7.94 8.43 -9.32
CA TYR A 21 7.77 8.45 -7.88
C TYR A 21 9.10 8.60 -7.11
N MET A 22 10.23 8.28 -7.75
CA MET A 22 11.56 8.52 -7.18
C MET A 22 11.88 10.00 -7.00
N SER A 23 11.24 10.89 -7.77
CA SER A 23 11.32 12.33 -7.56
C SER A 23 10.51 12.80 -6.34
N LEU A 24 9.67 11.92 -5.77
CA LEU A 24 8.75 12.31 -4.69
C LEU A 24 9.42 12.57 -3.35
N SER A 25 10.69 12.22 -3.18
CA SER A 25 11.46 12.65 -2.01
C SER A 25 11.44 14.18 -1.83
N ASN A 26 11.15 14.93 -2.91
CA ASN A 26 11.00 16.39 -2.92
C ASN A 26 9.57 16.86 -3.26
N PHE A 27 8.57 15.98 -3.30
CA PHE A 27 7.22 16.37 -3.73
C PHE A 27 6.51 17.27 -2.74
N ARG A 28 5.98 18.39 -3.24
CA ARG A 28 5.06 19.27 -2.53
C ARG A 28 3.68 19.15 -3.18
N ILE A 29 2.67 18.76 -2.41
CA ILE A 29 1.28 18.76 -2.86
C ILE A 29 0.77 20.21 -2.79
N ASN A 30 0.70 20.90 -3.92
CA ASN A 30 0.06 22.21 -4.02
C ASN A 30 -1.44 22.03 -4.28
N ASN A 31 -2.23 21.80 -3.22
CA ASN A 31 -3.69 21.85 -3.30
C ASN A 31 -4.23 22.34 -1.95
N ASN A 32 -4.31 23.67 -1.71
CA ASN A 32 -5.09 24.41 -0.69
C ASN A 32 -5.42 23.75 0.68
N VAL A 33 -4.65 22.74 1.07
CA VAL A 33 -4.70 21.98 2.31
C VAL A 33 -3.24 21.96 2.71
N GLU A 34 -2.90 22.74 3.73
CA GLU A 34 -1.58 22.78 4.32
C GLU A 34 -1.37 21.48 5.10
N ILE A 35 -1.19 20.37 4.37
CA ILE A 35 -0.61 19.16 4.94
C ILE A 35 0.87 19.52 5.10
N ASP A 36 1.36 19.59 6.33
CA ASP A 36 2.78 19.75 6.67
C ASP A 36 3.57 18.56 6.09
N LEU A 37 3.85 18.64 4.79
CA LEU A 37 4.67 17.69 4.06
C LEU A 37 6.10 18.17 4.21
N GLN A 38 6.62 18.02 5.43
CA GLN A 38 8.05 17.90 5.63
C GLN A 38 8.60 16.94 4.56
N PRO A 39 9.77 17.22 3.96
CA PRO A 39 10.38 16.32 2.99
C PRO A 39 10.39 14.91 3.56
N ARG A 40 9.64 13.99 2.95
CA ARG A 40 9.59 12.62 3.45
C ARG A 40 10.99 12.06 3.29
N LYS A 41 11.61 11.73 4.42
CA LYS A 41 13.04 11.42 4.48
C LYS A 41 13.37 10.11 3.79
N LYS A 42 12.37 9.23 3.61
CA LYS A 42 12.54 7.85 3.15
C LYS A 42 11.36 7.37 2.31
N LEU A 43 11.69 6.57 1.30
CA LEU A 43 10.72 5.79 0.51
C LEU A 43 10.73 4.34 1.01
N VAL A 44 9.54 3.76 1.19
CA VAL A 44 9.37 2.34 1.57
C VAL A 44 8.44 1.69 0.57
N TYR A 45 8.92 0.67 -0.15
CA TYR A 45 8.13 -0.08 -1.10
C TYR A 45 7.42 -1.24 -0.41
N LEU A 46 6.09 -1.24 -0.44
CA LEU A 46 5.27 -2.31 0.11
C LEU A 46 5.15 -3.47 -0.88
N THR A 47 5.66 -4.64 -0.49
CA THR A 47 5.62 -5.85 -1.30
C THR A 47 5.52 -7.09 -0.43
N SER A 48 4.73 -8.08 -0.85
CA SER A 48 4.56 -9.35 -0.13
C SER A 48 5.84 -10.18 -0.06
N ASP A 49 6.79 -9.93 -0.96
CA ASP A 49 8.05 -10.66 -1.06
C ASP A 49 9.16 -10.07 -0.17
N SER A 50 8.88 -9.01 0.60
CA SER A 50 9.87 -8.45 1.53
C SER A 50 10.17 -9.41 2.68
N GLU A 51 11.44 -9.45 3.07
CA GLU A 51 11.90 -10.12 4.28
C GLU A 51 11.45 -9.36 5.54
N ASN A 52 11.35 -8.03 5.46
CA ASN A 52 10.96 -7.17 6.58
C ASN A 52 9.45 -7.07 6.70
N THR A 53 8.91 -7.27 7.90
CA THR A 53 7.51 -6.98 8.23
C THR A 53 7.39 -5.59 8.83
N ILE A 54 6.44 -4.78 8.35
CA ILE A 54 6.17 -3.46 8.92
C ILE A 54 5.49 -3.59 10.28
N SER A 55 5.99 -2.85 11.27
CA SER A 55 5.44 -2.83 12.64
C SER A 55 4.61 -1.58 12.90
N THR A 56 5.02 -0.42 12.40
CA THR A 56 4.32 0.86 12.54
C THR A 56 4.44 1.70 11.27
N LEU A 57 3.50 2.64 11.07
CA LEU A 57 3.61 3.65 10.03
C LEU A 57 4.38 4.86 10.56
N ASP A 58 5.50 5.17 9.91
CA ASP A 58 6.29 6.37 10.16
C ASP A 58 5.73 7.52 9.30
N PRO A 59 5.22 8.61 9.92
CA PRO A 59 4.68 9.74 9.19
C PRO A 59 5.73 10.48 8.34
N THR A 60 7.03 10.26 8.60
CA THR A 60 8.13 10.81 7.80
C THR A 60 8.48 9.97 6.57
N CYS A 61 7.88 8.78 6.42
CA CYS A 61 8.10 7.88 5.29
C CYS A 61 7.02 8.03 4.21
N ALA A 62 7.39 7.84 2.94
CA ALA A 62 6.46 7.66 1.83
C ALA A 62 6.33 6.18 1.48
N TYR A 63 5.12 5.63 1.63
CA TYR A 63 4.84 4.23 1.33
C TYR A 63 4.37 4.07 -0.11
N ILE A 64 5.04 3.19 -0.86
CA ILE A 64 4.74 2.91 -2.26
C ILE A 64 3.94 1.61 -2.35
N ILE A 65 2.78 1.65 -3.00
CA ILE A 65 1.99 0.47 -3.34
C ILE A 65 2.11 0.25 -4.85
N GLY A 66 2.58 -0.93 -5.27
CA GLY A 66 2.68 -1.27 -6.68
C GLY A 66 1.30 -1.42 -7.33
N GLY A 67 1.01 -0.63 -8.36
CA GLY A 67 -0.25 -0.65 -9.12
C GLY A 67 -0.46 -1.86 -10.05
N ILE A 68 0.22 -2.99 -9.80
CA ILE A 68 0.20 -4.16 -10.68
C ILE A 68 -0.88 -5.16 -10.24
N VAL A 69 -1.75 -5.57 -11.17
CA VAL A 69 -2.80 -6.58 -10.92
C VAL A 69 -2.44 -7.85 -11.70
N ASP A 70 -1.54 -8.65 -11.12
CA ASP A 70 -1.01 -9.86 -11.76
C ASP A 70 -1.47 -11.17 -11.07
N ARG A 71 -2.21 -11.08 -9.97
CA ARG A 71 -2.57 -12.22 -9.09
C ARG A 71 -1.33 -12.98 -8.57
N ASN A 72 -0.23 -12.28 -8.31
CA ASN A 72 1.05 -12.86 -7.89
C ASN A 72 1.68 -13.84 -8.89
N LYS A 73 1.44 -13.65 -10.19
CA LYS A 73 2.11 -14.43 -11.24
C LYS A 73 3.56 -14.00 -11.43
N LEU A 74 3.85 -12.73 -11.17
CA LEU A 74 5.14 -12.08 -11.34
C LEU A 74 5.85 -11.92 -9.99
N LYS A 75 6.08 -13.06 -9.33
CA LYS A 75 6.75 -13.10 -8.02
C LYS A 75 8.09 -12.36 -8.08
N GLY A 76 8.33 -11.51 -7.09
CA GLY A 76 9.60 -10.81 -6.92
C GLY A 76 9.83 -9.60 -7.82
N ILE A 77 8.95 -9.25 -8.77
CA ILE A 77 9.22 -8.13 -9.69
C ILE A 77 9.28 -6.80 -8.94
N THR A 78 8.31 -6.51 -8.09
CA THR A 78 8.26 -5.25 -7.34
C THR A 78 9.37 -5.19 -6.29
N TYR A 79 9.68 -6.32 -5.66
CA TYR A 79 10.80 -6.44 -4.72
C TYR A 79 12.14 -6.20 -5.41
N LYS A 80 12.40 -6.85 -6.55
CA LYS A 80 13.62 -6.67 -7.33
C LYS A 80 13.77 -5.22 -7.79
N LYS A 81 12.69 -4.62 -8.31
CA LYS A 81 12.68 -3.20 -8.71
C LYS A 81 13.06 -2.28 -7.55
N ALA A 82 12.48 -2.48 -6.38
CA ALA A 82 12.79 -1.68 -5.20
C ALA A 82 14.26 -1.83 -4.77
N LYS A 83 14.79 -3.07 -4.79
CA LYS A 83 16.20 -3.35 -4.46
C LYS A 83 17.16 -2.72 -5.47
N GLU A 84 16.87 -2.82 -6.77
CA GLU A 84 17.65 -2.17 -7.83
C GLU A 84 17.67 -0.64 -7.70
N GLN A 85 16.60 -0.05 -7.16
CA GLN A 85 16.48 1.39 -6.89
C GLN A 85 17.02 1.80 -5.50
N GLY A 86 17.52 0.87 -4.69
CA GLY A 86 18.00 1.16 -3.34
C GLY A 86 16.92 1.58 -2.34
N ILE A 87 15.65 1.24 -2.61
CA ILE A 87 14.50 1.58 -1.77
C ILE A 87 14.33 0.51 -0.69
N GLU A 88 14.04 0.94 0.54
CA GLU A 88 13.68 0.01 1.61
C GLU A 88 12.37 -0.73 1.27
N THR A 89 12.24 -1.98 1.68
CA THR A 89 11.05 -2.80 1.39
C THR A 89 10.45 -3.35 2.67
N ALA A 90 9.13 -3.43 2.72
CA ALA A 90 8.40 -4.06 3.83
C ALA A 90 7.14 -4.79 3.33
N LYS A 91 6.72 -5.84 4.04
CA LYS A 91 5.42 -6.50 3.85
C LYS A 91 4.48 -6.14 5.01
N LEU A 92 3.18 -6.15 4.74
CA LEU A 92 2.16 -6.03 5.79
C LEU A 92 2.18 -7.27 6.70
N PRO A 93 1.87 -7.14 8.01
CA PRO A 93 1.86 -8.25 8.96
C PRO A 93 0.56 -9.09 8.83
N ILE A 94 0.24 -9.55 7.62
CA ILE A 94 -1.01 -10.25 7.33
C ILE A 94 -1.04 -11.63 7.99
N ARG A 95 0.07 -12.37 7.95
CA ARG A 95 0.12 -13.75 8.44
C ARG A 95 0.03 -13.81 9.96
N GLU A 96 0.54 -12.79 10.63
CA GLU A 96 0.56 -12.66 12.08
C GLU A 96 -0.81 -12.23 12.64
N ASN A 97 -1.63 -11.57 11.81
CA ASN A 97 -2.90 -10.96 12.24
C ASN A 97 -4.14 -11.59 11.61
N CYS A 98 -4.01 -12.49 10.63
CA CYS A 98 -5.14 -13.06 9.93
C CYS A 98 -4.82 -14.46 9.38
N GLU A 99 -5.53 -15.48 9.88
CA GLU A 99 -5.55 -16.80 9.26
C GLU A 99 -6.45 -16.75 8.01
N MET A 100 -5.82 -16.55 6.86
CA MET A 100 -6.51 -16.53 5.57
C MET A 100 -6.44 -17.90 4.88
N MET A 101 -7.58 -18.39 4.37
CA MET A 101 -7.59 -19.47 3.41
C MET A 101 -7.08 -18.98 2.04
N GLY A 102 -5.99 -19.57 1.55
CA GLY A 102 -5.40 -19.29 0.23
C GLY A 102 -4.25 -18.27 0.25
N THR A 103 -4.13 -17.46 -0.81
CA THR A 103 -2.98 -16.54 -0.96
C THR A 103 -3.13 -15.28 -0.11
N HIS A 104 -2.09 -14.93 0.65
CA HIS A 104 -1.98 -13.66 1.38
C HIS A 104 -1.62 -12.44 0.51
N VAL A 105 -1.76 -12.56 -0.81
CA VAL A 105 -1.52 -11.45 -1.74
C VAL A 105 -2.79 -10.63 -1.88
N LEU A 106 -2.67 -9.36 -1.55
CA LEU A 106 -3.77 -8.41 -1.51
C LEU A 106 -3.81 -7.59 -2.81
N THR A 107 -4.99 -7.10 -3.15
CA THR A 107 -5.16 -6.11 -4.22
C THR A 107 -4.67 -4.75 -3.72
N VAL A 108 -4.35 -3.84 -4.65
CA VAL A 108 -3.93 -2.46 -4.34
C VAL A 108 -4.93 -1.77 -3.40
N ASN A 109 -6.23 -1.90 -3.68
CA ASN A 109 -7.30 -1.31 -2.87
C ASN A 109 -7.28 -1.84 -1.44
N HIS A 110 -7.13 -3.16 -1.24
CA HIS A 110 -7.06 -3.72 0.11
C HIS A 110 -5.84 -3.21 0.89
N VAL A 111 -4.67 -3.13 0.25
CA VAL A 111 -3.46 -2.57 0.91
C VAL A 111 -3.72 -1.13 1.32
N PHE A 112 -4.28 -0.31 0.44
CA PHE A 112 -4.61 1.08 0.73
C PHE A 112 -5.61 1.22 1.89
N GLU A 113 -6.71 0.46 1.86
CA GLU A 113 -7.72 0.49 2.92
C GLU A 113 -7.15 0.04 4.27
N ILE A 114 -6.28 -0.99 4.29
CA ILE A 114 -5.61 -1.44 5.53
C ILE A 114 -4.74 -0.32 6.11
N LEU A 115 -3.95 0.37 5.28
CA LEU A 115 -3.12 1.49 5.74
C LEU A 115 -3.96 2.64 6.26
N LEU A 116 -5.08 2.96 5.58
CA LEU A 116 -6.02 3.98 6.01
C LEU A 116 -6.68 3.63 7.34
N ASN A 117 -7.11 2.39 7.53
CA ASN A 117 -7.69 1.94 8.79
C ASN A 117 -6.64 1.94 9.91
N TYR A 118 -5.42 1.48 9.62
CA TYR A 118 -4.33 1.48 10.60
C TYR A 118 -3.99 2.89 11.06
N SER A 119 -4.02 3.88 10.16
CA SER A 119 -3.80 5.28 10.54
C SER A 119 -4.82 5.82 11.56
N LYS A 120 -5.98 5.18 11.69
CA LYS A 120 -7.05 5.56 12.62
C LYS A 120 -7.04 4.71 13.89
N THR A 121 -6.81 3.40 13.74
CA THR A 121 -6.93 2.41 14.83
C THR A 121 -5.61 2.12 15.54
N ASN A 122 -4.47 2.36 14.88
CA ASN A 122 -3.14 1.89 15.28
C ASN A 122 -3.08 0.37 15.56
N SER A 123 -3.99 -0.41 14.96
CA SER A 123 -4.13 -1.85 15.17
C SER A 123 -4.11 -2.58 13.83
N TRP A 124 -3.05 -3.35 13.57
CA TRP A 124 -2.95 -4.15 12.33
C TRP A 124 -4.07 -5.18 12.24
N LYS A 125 -4.33 -5.90 13.34
CA LYS A 125 -5.40 -6.90 13.41
C LYS A 125 -6.75 -6.31 13.01
N GLU A 126 -7.17 -5.25 13.68
CA GLU A 126 -8.46 -4.60 13.42
C GLU A 126 -8.53 -4.08 11.98
N SER A 127 -7.46 -3.43 11.50
CA SER A 127 -7.40 -2.87 10.15
C SER A 127 -7.47 -3.92 9.06
N ILE A 128 -6.85 -5.08 9.28
CA ILE A 128 -6.86 -6.22 8.36
C ILE A 128 -8.24 -6.89 8.39
N GLU A 129 -8.81 -7.14 9.57
CA GLU A 129 -10.14 -7.74 9.73
C GLU A 129 -11.26 -6.91 9.09
N MET A 130 -11.15 -5.58 9.12
CA MET A 130 -12.09 -4.66 8.47
C MET A 130 -12.09 -4.76 6.94
N VAL A 131 -10.97 -5.17 6.32
CA VAL A 131 -10.77 -5.14 4.86
C VAL A 131 -10.84 -6.53 4.25
N ILE A 132 -10.32 -7.54 4.94
CA ILE A 132 -10.32 -8.90 4.45
C ILE A 132 -11.72 -9.50 4.57
N PRO A 133 -12.34 -9.96 3.46
CA PRO A 133 -13.68 -10.51 3.52
C PRO A 133 -13.76 -11.72 4.46
N GLN A 134 -14.75 -11.74 5.36
CA GLN A 134 -14.96 -12.82 6.34
C GLN A 134 -15.01 -14.23 5.72
N ARG A 135 -15.38 -14.36 4.44
CA ARG A 135 -15.35 -15.66 3.73
C ARG A 135 -13.94 -16.27 3.58
N LYS A 136 -12.89 -15.46 3.77
CA LYS A 136 -11.49 -15.89 3.68
C LYS A 136 -10.87 -16.17 5.05
N THR A 137 -11.56 -15.82 6.13
CA THR A 137 -11.16 -16.17 7.50
C THR A 137 -11.95 -17.40 7.91
N ASN A 138 -11.34 -18.28 8.71
CA ASN A 138 -12.09 -19.36 9.34
C ASN A 138 -13.01 -18.73 10.38
N ALA A 139 -14.25 -18.43 10.01
CA ALA A 139 -15.29 -18.13 10.98
C ALA A 139 -15.49 -19.39 11.83
N VAL A 140 -14.97 -19.40 13.06
CA VAL A 140 -15.41 -20.34 14.08
C VAL A 140 -16.85 -19.92 14.42
N ASN A 141 -17.82 -20.58 13.79
CA ASN A 141 -19.19 -20.55 14.28
C ASN A 141 -19.17 -21.18 15.68
N THR A 142 -19.29 -20.33 16.71
CA THR A 142 -19.61 -20.76 18.07
C THR A 142 -21.05 -20.40 18.35
#